data_AF-A0A966GXM0-F1
#
_entry.id   AF-A0A966GXM0-F1
#
_cell.length_a   1.000
_cell.length_b   1.000
_cell.length_c   1.000
_cell.angle_alpha   90.00
_cell.angle_beta   90.00
_cell.angle_gamma   90.00
#
_symmetry.space_group_name_H-M   'P 1'
#
loop_
_entity.id
_entity.type
_entity.pdbx_description
1 polymer ?
#
loop_
_entity_poly.entity_id
_entity_poly.type
_entity_poly.pdbx_seq_one_letter_code
_entity_poly.pdbx_strand_id
1 'polypeptide(L)'
;MIRKLSAHTALFLIICLAVACSSSRHFTQTYYEGHQQHINSMLSTYEQLYKVHPFSLEIKDKGLTRLGLELHTDSIRYIYSFRLDEPYLIDTLEKYRLDIKQFSQLVRSMQEAGCTWISKLDYYVNREPKYLVFMSVRHKALTGFLRSEKYFTLAVFDRPQLYDKKGRLLDRDDHKSFRRINDEIYRRINDRVFFALMDKYR
;
A
#
# COMPACT_ATOMS: atom_id res chain seq x y z
N MET A 1 43.37 -8.81 -23.42
CA MET A 1 42.63 -8.87 -24.71
C MET A 1 41.19 -8.41 -24.47
N ILE A 2 40.86 -7.15 -24.76
CA ILE A 2 39.51 -6.60 -24.57
C ILE A 2 38.71 -6.94 -25.83
N ARG A 3 37.80 -7.92 -25.76
CA ARG A 3 36.90 -8.25 -26.88
C ARG A 3 35.99 -7.04 -27.13
N LYS A 4 36.06 -6.46 -28.34
CA LYS A 4 35.17 -5.37 -28.77
C LYS A 4 33.73 -5.88 -28.73
N LEU A 5 32.90 -5.26 -27.89
CA LEU A 5 31.47 -5.53 -27.83
C LEU A 5 30.84 -5.13 -29.17
N SER A 6 30.13 -6.04 -29.84
CA SER A 6 29.45 -5.74 -31.10
C SER A 6 28.36 -4.68 -30.87
N ALA A 7 28.17 -3.78 -31.83
CA ALA A 7 27.13 -2.75 -31.78
C ALA A 7 25.73 -3.37 -31.57
N HIS A 8 25.50 -4.59 -32.07
CA HIS A 8 24.24 -5.31 -31.89
C HIS A 8 24.05 -5.84 -30.46
N THR A 9 25.12 -6.30 -29.81
CA THR A 9 25.04 -6.72 -28.39
C THR A 9 24.86 -5.53 -27.47
N ALA A 10 25.47 -4.38 -27.79
CA ALA A 10 25.24 -3.14 -27.06
C ALA A 10 23.79 -2.63 -27.22
N LEU A 11 23.26 -2.66 -28.45
CA LEU A 11 21.88 -2.25 -28.73
C LEU A 11 20.84 -3.14 -28.05
N PHE A 12 21.06 -4.47 -28.07
CA PHE A 12 20.19 -5.42 -27.36
C PHE A 12 20.20 -5.18 -25.85
N LEU A 13 21.37 -4.90 -25.26
CA LEU A 13 21.49 -4.59 -23.84
C LEU A 13 20.72 -3.31 -23.46
N ILE A 14 20.78 -2.28 -24.30
CA ILE A 14 20.06 -1.00 -24.10
C ILE A 14 18.55 -1.21 -24.17
N ILE A 15 18.06 -2.03 -25.12
CA ILE A 15 16.64 -2.35 -25.23
C ILE A 15 16.17 -3.14 -23.99
N CYS A 16 16.93 -4.13 -23.55
CA CYS A 16 16.61 -4.89 -22.33
C CYS A 16 16.58 -4.00 -21.07
N LEU A 17 17.49 -3.02 -20.96
CA LEU A 17 17.52 -2.06 -19.86
C LEU A 17 16.33 -1.09 -19.88
N ALA A 18 15.89 -0.66 -21.08
CA ALA A 18 14.76 0.25 -21.23
C ALA A 18 13.41 -0.39 -20.84
N VAL A 19 13.21 -1.68 -21.12
CA VAL A 19 11.97 -2.41 -20.75
C VAL A 19 11.86 -2.61 -19.24
N ALA A 20 12.98 -2.74 -18.53
CA ALA A 20 12.99 -3.01 -17.10
C ALA A 20 12.46 -1.86 -16.23
N CYS A 21 12.60 -0.60 -16.65
CA CYS A 21 12.13 0.57 -15.89
C CYS A 21 10.63 0.89 -16.10
N SER A 22 10.05 0.43 -17.21
CA SER A 22 8.63 0.63 -17.56
C SER A 22 7.70 -0.37 -16.86
N SER A 23 8.20 -1.57 -16.57
CA SER A 23 7.36 -2.70 -16.14
C SER A 23 6.63 -2.47 -14.81
N SER A 24 7.23 -1.72 -13.87
CA SER A 24 6.66 -1.57 -12.54
C SER A 24 5.46 -0.64 -12.47
N ARG A 25 5.46 0.43 -13.29
CA ARG A 25 4.31 1.33 -13.42
C ARG A 25 3.15 0.62 -14.09
N HIS A 26 3.41 -0.04 -15.21
CA HIS A 26 2.40 -0.81 -15.91
C HIS A 26 1.83 -1.90 -15.01
N PHE A 27 2.71 -2.63 -14.30
CA PHE A 27 2.28 -3.66 -13.35
C PHE A 27 1.35 -3.11 -12.28
N THR A 28 1.70 -2.00 -11.62
CA THR A 28 0.92 -1.49 -10.49
C THR A 28 -0.45 -0.97 -10.95
N GLN A 29 -0.49 -0.32 -12.12
CA GLN A 29 -1.75 0.13 -12.71
C GLN A 29 -2.64 -1.06 -13.10
N THR A 30 -2.10 -2.05 -13.82
CA THR A 30 -2.84 -3.27 -14.19
C THR A 30 -3.29 -4.05 -12.97
N TYR A 31 -2.46 -4.14 -11.93
CA TYR A 31 -2.84 -4.75 -10.66
C TYR A 31 -4.03 -4.03 -10.05
N TYR A 32 -3.99 -2.69 -9.96
CA TYR A 32 -5.07 -1.91 -9.36
C TYR A 32 -6.37 -2.09 -10.13
N GLU A 33 -6.32 -1.97 -11.46
CA GLU A 33 -7.49 -2.14 -12.34
C GLU A 33 -8.10 -3.55 -12.18
N GLY A 34 -7.25 -4.59 -12.12
CA GLY A 34 -7.71 -5.97 -11.91
C GLY A 34 -8.26 -6.27 -10.51
N HIS A 35 -7.90 -5.49 -9.49
CA HIS A 35 -8.32 -5.70 -8.10
C HIS A 35 -9.21 -4.57 -7.56
N GLN A 36 -9.66 -3.65 -8.42
CA GLN A 36 -10.33 -2.42 -8.00
C GLN A 36 -11.56 -2.69 -7.13
N GLN A 37 -12.36 -3.70 -7.47
CA GLN A 37 -13.54 -4.08 -6.69
C GLN A 37 -13.16 -4.55 -5.27
N HIS A 38 -12.13 -5.41 -5.15
CA HIS A 38 -11.64 -5.89 -3.86
C HIS A 38 -11.02 -4.75 -3.04
N ILE A 39 -10.25 -3.87 -3.67
CA ILE A 39 -9.68 -2.68 -3.03
C ILE A 39 -10.78 -1.76 -2.51
N ASN A 40 -11.80 -1.47 -3.32
CA ASN A 40 -12.91 -0.62 -2.90
C ASN A 40 -13.72 -1.25 -1.74
N SER A 41 -13.97 -2.55 -1.80
CA SER A 41 -14.63 -3.30 -0.72
C SER A 41 -13.81 -3.26 0.58
N MET A 42 -12.50 -3.48 0.47
CA MET A 42 -11.55 -3.40 1.58
C MET A 42 -11.53 -2.00 2.20
N LEU A 43 -11.42 -0.95 1.38
CA LEU A 43 -11.43 0.44 1.83
C LEU A 43 -12.74 0.79 2.54
N SER A 44 -13.88 0.43 1.95
CA SER A 44 -15.20 0.69 2.55
C SER A 44 -15.34 0.00 3.90
N THR A 45 -14.98 -1.29 3.98
CA THR A 45 -15.07 -2.07 5.23
C THR A 45 -14.12 -1.52 6.29
N TYR A 46 -12.88 -1.18 5.89
CA TYR A 46 -11.90 -0.58 6.78
C TYR A 46 -12.38 0.77 7.34
N GLU A 47 -12.90 1.66 6.49
CA GLU A 47 -13.42 2.95 6.93
C GLU A 47 -14.62 2.83 7.86
N GLN A 48 -15.50 1.84 7.66
CA GLN A 48 -16.63 1.58 8.54
C GLN A 48 -16.16 1.12 9.92
N LEU A 49 -15.23 0.16 9.98
CA LEU A 49 -14.65 -0.32 11.24
C LEU A 49 -13.85 0.79 11.96
N TYR A 50 -13.08 1.59 11.20
CA TYR A 50 -12.25 2.66 11.76
C TYR A 50 -13.08 3.76 12.44
N LYS A 51 -14.32 4.01 11.95
CA LYS A 51 -15.25 4.95 12.60
C LYS A 51 -15.69 4.49 13.98
N VAL A 52 -15.72 3.18 14.22
CA VAL A 52 -16.05 2.60 15.53
C VAL A 52 -14.85 2.68 16.46
N HIS A 53 -13.69 2.24 15.98
CA HIS A 53 -12.45 2.34 16.73
C HIS A 53 -11.25 2.49 15.78
N PRO A 54 -10.41 3.53 15.91
CA PRO A 54 -9.21 3.69 15.10
C PRO A 54 -8.20 2.55 15.26
N PHE A 55 -7.71 2.00 14.14
CA PHE A 55 -6.74 0.91 14.16
C PHE A 55 -5.89 0.86 12.89
N SER A 56 -4.76 0.16 12.96
CA SER A 56 -4.06 -0.36 11.78
C SER A 56 -3.97 -1.89 11.84
N LEU A 57 -3.88 -2.51 10.66
CA LEU A 57 -3.96 -3.94 10.50
C LEU A 57 -2.83 -4.46 9.62
N GLU A 58 -2.20 -5.53 10.07
CA GLU A 58 -1.03 -6.14 9.44
C GLU A 58 -1.24 -7.65 9.25
N ILE A 59 -0.89 -8.19 8.08
CA ILE A 59 -0.71 -9.63 7.87
C ILE A 59 0.79 -9.93 7.95
N LYS A 60 1.20 -10.61 9.03
CA LYS A 60 2.60 -10.74 9.42
C LYS A 60 3.37 -11.81 8.67
N ASP A 61 2.70 -12.81 8.14
CA ASP A 61 3.32 -14.00 7.59
C ASP A 61 2.98 -14.25 6.12
N LYS A 62 3.76 -15.12 5.48
CA LYS A 62 3.51 -15.57 4.10
C LYS A 62 2.30 -16.50 4.01
N GLY A 63 2.02 -17.23 5.08
CA GLY A 63 0.85 -18.10 5.20
C GLY A 63 -0.46 -17.33 5.40
N LEU A 64 -0.38 -16.01 5.65
CA LEU A 64 -1.52 -15.14 5.91
C LEU A 64 -2.36 -15.60 7.12
N THR A 65 -1.72 -16.25 8.10
CA THR A 65 -2.36 -16.85 9.27
C THR A 65 -2.16 -16.01 10.54
N ARG A 66 -1.23 -15.05 10.52
CA ARG A 66 -0.88 -14.19 11.64
C ARG A 66 -1.20 -12.74 11.35
N LEU A 67 -1.82 -12.11 12.33
CA LEU A 67 -2.36 -10.76 12.25
C LEU A 67 -1.71 -9.88 13.31
N GLY A 68 -1.30 -8.67 12.92
CA GLY A 68 -0.96 -7.58 13.81
C GLY A 68 -2.10 -6.59 13.89
N LEU A 69 -2.62 -6.33 15.09
CA LEU A 69 -3.67 -5.34 15.31
C LEU A 69 -3.12 -4.23 16.19
N GLU A 70 -2.99 -3.02 15.66
CA GLU A 70 -2.58 -1.82 16.40
C GLU A 70 -3.84 -0.97 16.63
N LEU A 71 -4.37 -0.94 17.86
CA LEU A 71 -5.52 -0.13 18.23
C LEU A 71 -5.05 1.24 18.73
N HIS A 72 -5.64 2.32 18.21
CA HIS A 72 -5.24 3.68 18.57
C HIS A 72 -6.27 4.29 19.52
N THR A 73 -5.80 4.67 20.70
CA THR A 73 -6.56 5.49 21.65
C THR A 73 -5.93 6.89 21.73
N ASP A 74 -6.56 7.80 22.47
CA ASP A 74 -6.09 9.17 22.61
C ASP A 74 -4.69 9.28 23.24
N SER A 75 -4.27 8.28 24.02
CA SER A 75 -3.03 8.32 24.80
C SER A 75 -2.06 7.18 24.50
N ILE A 76 -2.55 6.03 24.06
CA ILE A 76 -1.76 4.80 23.94
C ILE A 76 -2.14 4.04 22.68
N ARG A 77 -1.13 3.41 22.06
CA ARG A 77 -1.34 2.41 21.02
C ARG A 77 -1.15 1.01 21.59
N TYR A 78 -2.18 0.18 21.48
CA TYR A 78 -2.10 -1.22 21.89
C TYR A 78 -1.76 -2.08 20.67
N ILE A 79 -0.61 -2.77 20.73
CA ILE A 79 -0.14 -3.62 19.64
C ILE A 79 -0.33 -5.07 20.05
N TYR A 80 -1.17 -5.77 19.30
CA TYR A 80 -1.45 -7.19 19.48
C TYR A 80 -0.93 -8.00 18.31
N SER A 81 -0.69 -9.29 18.56
CA SER A 81 -0.38 -10.26 17.53
C SER A 81 -1.22 -11.50 17.75
N PHE A 82 -2.06 -11.84 16.77
CA PHE A 82 -2.94 -13.00 16.83
C PHE A 82 -2.63 -13.99 15.72
N ARG A 83 -2.92 -15.27 15.93
CA ARG A 83 -3.33 -16.17 14.85
C ARG A 83 -4.81 -15.94 14.54
N LEU A 84 -5.23 -16.20 13.31
CA LEU A 84 -6.62 -15.97 12.90
C LEU A 84 -7.64 -16.92 13.55
N ASP A 85 -7.19 -18.06 14.06
CA ASP A 85 -8.02 -19.10 14.69
C ASP A 85 -7.97 -19.07 16.22
N GLU A 86 -7.34 -18.08 16.84
CA GLU A 86 -7.24 -18.02 18.30
C GLU A 86 -8.41 -17.25 18.94
N PRO A 87 -8.95 -17.73 20.08
CA PRO A 87 -10.10 -17.10 20.74
C PRO A 87 -9.86 -15.65 21.16
N TYR A 88 -8.64 -15.31 21.57
CA TYR A 88 -8.30 -13.97 22.08
C TYR A 88 -8.45 -12.86 21.04
N LEU A 89 -8.43 -13.19 19.74
CA LEU A 89 -8.75 -12.22 18.69
C LEU A 89 -10.20 -11.78 18.83
N ILE A 90 -11.13 -12.72 19.00
CA ILE A 90 -12.57 -12.44 19.14
C ILE A 90 -12.81 -11.61 20.40
N ASP A 91 -12.26 -12.01 21.55
CA ASP A 91 -12.37 -11.26 22.80
C ASP A 91 -11.90 -9.80 22.64
N THR A 92 -10.82 -9.60 21.87
CA THR A 92 -10.29 -8.26 21.58
C THR A 92 -11.23 -7.47 20.69
N LEU A 93 -11.74 -8.06 19.60
CA LEU A 93 -12.68 -7.39 18.70
C LEU A 93 -13.96 -6.97 19.44
N GLU A 94 -14.50 -7.83 20.30
CA GLU A 94 -15.68 -7.55 21.12
C GLU A 94 -15.42 -6.42 22.11
N LYS A 95 -14.28 -6.45 22.83
CA LYS A 95 -13.90 -5.40 23.78
C LYS A 95 -13.87 -4.01 23.14
N TYR A 96 -13.38 -3.91 21.91
CA TYR A 96 -13.29 -2.65 21.17
C TYR A 96 -14.47 -2.42 20.21
N ARG A 97 -15.53 -3.24 20.33
CA ARG A 97 -16.79 -3.15 19.59
C ARG A 97 -16.62 -3.21 18.06
N LEU A 98 -15.56 -3.85 17.59
CA LEU A 98 -15.34 -4.10 16.17
C LEU A 98 -16.23 -5.28 15.74
N ASP A 99 -17.02 -5.08 14.68
CA ASP A 99 -17.87 -6.13 14.14
C ASP A 99 -17.02 -7.29 13.60
N ILE A 100 -17.18 -8.48 14.18
CA ILE A 100 -16.37 -9.67 13.89
C ILE A 100 -16.52 -10.09 12.42
N LYS A 101 -17.72 -9.99 11.85
CA LYS A 101 -17.99 -10.41 10.45
C LYS A 101 -17.32 -9.46 9.48
N GLN A 102 -17.48 -8.15 9.67
CA GLN A 102 -16.84 -7.12 8.86
C GLN A 102 -15.31 -7.17 9.01
N PHE A 103 -14.80 -7.39 10.22
CA PHE A 103 -13.36 -7.55 10.44
C PHE A 103 -12.81 -8.78 9.71
N SER A 104 -13.52 -9.91 9.78
CA SER A 104 -13.14 -11.12 9.04
C SER A 104 -13.19 -10.91 7.52
N GLN A 105 -14.19 -10.16 7.03
CA GLN A 105 -14.29 -9.77 5.62
C GLN A 105 -13.14 -8.85 5.20
N LEU A 106 -12.73 -7.91 6.05
CA LEU A 106 -11.57 -7.06 5.83
C LEU A 106 -10.29 -7.90 5.71
N VAL A 107 -10.04 -8.80 6.66
CA VAL A 107 -8.89 -9.71 6.64
C VAL A 107 -8.88 -10.54 5.37
N ARG A 108 -10.01 -11.14 5.00
CA ARG A 108 -10.13 -11.92 3.75
C ARG A 108 -9.85 -11.06 2.52
N SER A 109 -10.38 -9.84 2.46
CA SER A 109 -10.13 -8.92 1.34
C SER A 109 -8.65 -8.52 1.25
N MET A 110 -7.99 -8.33 2.41
CA MET A 110 -6.55 -8.11 2.46
C MET A 110 -5.77 -9.30 1.91
N GLN A 111 -6.15 -10.53 2.30
CA GLN A 111 -5.53 -11.76 1.82
C GLN A 111 -5.68 -11.94 0.30
N GLU A 112 -6.90 -11.74 -0.22
CA GLU A 112 -7.21 -11.86 -1.65
C GLU A 112 -6.46 -10.81 -2.49
N ALA A 113 -6.33 -9.59 -1.99
CA ALA A 113 -5.53 -8.55 -2.64
C ALA A 113 -4.02 -8.73 -2.43
N GLY A 114 -3.56 -9.57 -1.51
CA GLY A 114 -2.15 -9.56 -1.07
C GLY A 114 -1.75 -8.27 -0.36
N CYS A 115 -2.73 -7.54 0.20
CA CYS A 115 -2.51 -6.40 1.07
C CYS A 115 -1.95 -6.91 2.41
N THR A 116 -0.72 -6.52 2.74
CA THR A 116 -0.04 -6.93 3.97
C THR A 116 -0.20 -5.91 5.08
N TRP A 117 -0.51 -4.65 4.76
CA TRP A 117 -0.73 -3.63 5.78
C TRP A 117 -1.76 -2.60 5.31
N ILE A 118 -2.66 -2.19 6.21
CA ILE A 118 -3.61 -1.09 5.99
C ILE A 118 -3.66 -0.20 7.23
N SER A 119 -3.58 1.12 7.02
CA SER A 119 -3.63 2.12 8.08
C SER A 119 -4.23 3.42 7.57
N LYS A 120 -4.78 4.23 8.48
CA LYS A 120 -5.20 5.59 8.20
C LYS A 120 -4.14 6.55 8.73
N LEU A 121 -3.59 7.36 7.84
CA LEU A 121 -2.55 8.34 8.16
C LEU A 121 -3.13 9.75 8.08
N ASP A 122 -2.77 10.60 9.03
CA ASP A 122 -3.03 12.03 8.96
C ASP A 122 -1.93 12.74 8.17
N TYR A 123 -2.33 13.78 7.46
CA TYR A 123 -1.42 14.73 6.83
C TYR A 123 -2.01 16.13 6.93
N TYR A 124 -1.17 17.16 6.81
CA TYR A 124 -1.61 18.54 6.99
C TYR A 124 -1.50 19.32 5.69
N VAL A 125 -2.58 20.00 5.33
CA VAL A 125 -2.61 20.98 4.24
C VAL A 125 -3.12 22.28 4.84
N ASN A 126 -2.32 23.34 4.75
CA ASN A 126 -2.66 24.65 5.32
C ASN A 126 -3.10 24.61 6.79
N ARG A 127 -2.43 23.77 7.60
CA ARG A 127 -2.73 23.52 9.02
C ARG A 127 -4.07 22.83 9.29
N GLU A 128 -4.77 22.38 8.25
CA GLU A 128 -5.93 21.52 8.42
C GLU A 128 -5.52 20.05 8.37
N PRO A 129 -5.98 19.22 9.32
CA PRO A 129 -5.78 17.79 9.25
C PRO A 129 -6.60 17.22 8.09
N LYS A 130 -5.95 16.37 7.31
CA LYS A 130 -6.53 15.57 6.25
C LYS A 130 -6.10 14.12 6.48
N TYR A 131 -6.77 13.18 5.81
CA TYR A 131 -6.51 11.76 6.02
C TYR A 131 -6.39 11.02 4.69
N LEU A 132 -5.54 10.00 4.68
CA LEU A 132 -5.47 9.03 3.60
C LEU A 132 -5.48 7.62 4.19
N VAL A 133 -6.00 6.67 3.43
CA VAL A 133 -5.78 5.25 3.71
C VAL A 133 -4.52 4.83 2.99
N PHE A 134 -3.58 4.29 3.74
CA PHE A 134 -2.31 3.79 3.25
C PHE A 134 -2.33 2.28 3.29
N MET A 135 -1.97 1.66 2.16
CA MET A 135 -1.95 0.21 2.03
C MET A 135 -0.59 -0.23 1.52
N SER A 136 -0.08 -1.36 2.00
CA SER A 136 1.07 -2.04 1.42
C SER A 136 0.63 -3.35 0.81
N VAL A 137 1.03 -3.59 -0.44
CA VAL A 137 0.70 -4.80 -1.17
C VAL A 137 1.98 -5.55 -1.51
N ARG A 138 1.96 -6.85 -1.22
CA ARG A 138 2.99 -7.81 -1.60
C ARG A 138 2.48 -8.65 -2.76
N HIS A 139 3.19 -8.66 -3.88
CA HIS A 139 2.81 -9.44 -5.05
C HIS A 139 3.98 -10.28 -5.58
N LYS A 140 3.72 -11.55 -5.92
CA LYS A 140 4.76 -12.49 -6.40
C LYS A 140 5.45 -12.00 -7.68
N ALA A 141 4.73 -11.32 -8.56
CA ALA A 141 5.32 -10.73 -9.78
C ALA A 141 6.39 -9.65 -9.51
N LEU A 142 6.47 -9.12 -8.29
CA LEU A 142 7.50 -8.19 -7.86
C LEU A 142 8.70 -8.88 -7.20
N THR A 143 8.61 -10.19 -6.96
CA THR A 143 9.68 -11.02 -6.43
C THR A 143 10.42 -11.74 -7.57
N GLY A 144 11.74 -11.87 -7.47
CA GLY A 144 12.56 -12.61 -8.42
C GLY A 144 13.60 -13.46 -7.70
N PHE A 145 14.15 -14.49 -8.36
CA PHE A 145 15.04 -15.50 -7.75
C PHE A 145 16.27 -14.93 -7.01
N LEU A 146 16.68 -13.70 -7.32
CA LEU A 146 17.79 -12.98 -6.66
C LEU A 146 17.42 -11.53 -6.26
N ARG A 147 16.12 -11.17 -6.28
CA ARG A 147 15.67 -9.82 -5.94
C ARG A 147 15.03 -9.84 -4.56
N SER A 148 15.37 -8.85 -3.74
CA SER A 148 14.67 -8.61 -2.47
C SER A 148 13.16 -8.49 -2.70
N GLU A 149 12.36 -8.88 -1.70
CA GLU A 149 10.92 -8.68 -1.76
C GLU A 149 10.63 -7.20 -1.95
N LYS A 150 9.95 -6.87 -3.05
CA LYS A 150 9.46 -5.52 -3.31
C LYS A 150 8.01 -5.43 -2.92
N TYR A 151 7.68 -4.33 -2.29
CA TYR A 151 6.31 -3.94 -1.98
C TYR A 151 5.95 -2.80 -2.92
N PHE A 152 4.66 -2.63 -3.16
CA PHE A 152 4.18 -1.33 -3.58
C PHE A 152 3.13 -0.88 -2.59
N THR A 153 3.12 0.42 -2.38
CA THR A 153 2.17 1.06 -1.49
C THR A 153 1.13 1.80 -2.30
N LEU A 154 -0.09 1.83 -1.80
CA LEU A 154 -1.17 2.63 -2.33
C LEU A 154 -1.53 3.68 -1.29
N ALA A 155 -1.45 4.95 -1.69
CA ALA A 155 -1.96 6.08 -0.94
C ALA A 155 -3.33 6.46 -1.54
N VAL A 156 -4.39 6.26 -0.77
CA VAL A 156 -5.77 6.52 -1.16
C VAL A 156 -6.28 7.74 -0.41
N PHE A 157 -6.43 8.84 -1.13
CA PHE A 157 -6.88 10.11 -0.58
C PHE A 157 -8.40 10.22 -0.54
N ASP A 158 -8.92 10.94 0.45
CA ASP A 158 -10.33 11.30 0.57
C ASP A 158 -10.81 12.19 -0.59
N ARG A 159 -9.90 12.99 -1.17
CA ARG A 159 -10.17 13.96 -2.23
C ARG A 159 -9.15 13.87 -3.36
N PRO A 160 -9.50 14.33 -4.59
CA PRO A 160 -8.56 14.51 -5.68
C PRO A 160 -7.30 15.25 -5.24
N GLN A 161 -6.13 14.78 -5.70
CA GLN A 161 -4.84 15.40 -5.41
C GLN A 161 -4.21 16.01 -6.66
N LEU A 162 -3.31 16.96 -6.43
CA LEU A 162 -2.54 17.61 -7.48
C LEU A 162 -1.40 16.72 -7.94
N TYR A 163 -1.15 16.73 -9.24
CA TYR A 163 -0.05 16.00 -9.86
C TYR A 163 0.54 16.75 -11.04
N ASP A 164 1.80 16.48 -11.35
CA ASP A 164 2.47 17.07 -12.51
C ASP A 164 2.15 16.34 -13.82
N LYS A 165 2.68 16.83 -14.94
CA LYS A 165 2.53 16.20 -16.27
C LYS A 165 3.01 14.75 -16.35
N LYS A 166 3.87 14.31 -15.41
CA LYS A 166 4.37 12.93 -15.33
C LYS A 166 3.54 12.07 -14.35
N GLY A 167 2.50 12.63 -13.75
CA GLY A 167 1.64 11.99 -12.76
C GLY A 167 2.27 11.89 -11.37
N ARG A 168 3.29 12.68 -11.05
CA ARG A 168 3.92 12.69 -9.71
C ARG A 168 3.10 13.55 -8.76
N LEU A 169 2.85 13.05 -7.56
CA LEU A 169 2.07 13.71 -6.53
C LEU A 169 2.76 15.01 -6.06
N LEU A 170 1.98 16.08 -5.98
CA LEU A 170 2.44 17.40 -5.56
C LEU A 170 1.99 17.72 -4.14
N ASP A 171 2.79 18.50 -3.43
CA ASP A 171 2.47 18.94 -2.07
C ASP A 171 1.51 20.12 -2.07
N ARG A 172 1.65 21.03 -3.05
CA ARG A 172 0.91 22.30 -3.19
C ARG A 172 0.64 22.67 -4.66
N ASP A 173 -0.27 23.62 -4.86
CA ASP A 173 -0.60 24.24 -6.16
C ASP A 173 0.56 25.00 -6.81
N ASP A 174 1.64 25.29 -6.07
CA ASP A 174 2.80 26.00 -6.62
C ASP A 174 3.60 25.17 -7.63
N HIS A 175 3.28 23.88 -7.80
CA HIS A 175 3.93 22.91 -8.68
C HIS A 175 5.45 22.77 -8.47
N LYS A 176 5.99 23.26 -7.35
CA LYS A 176 7.43 23.32 -7.09
C LYS A 176 7.92 22.18 -6.21
N SER A 177 7.07 21.65 -5.32
CA SER A 177 7.42 20.57 -4.41
C SER A 177 6.62 19.29 -4.64
N PHE A 178 7.33 18.15 -4.62
CA PHE A 178 6.71 16.83 -4.62
C PHE A 178 6.29 16.47 -3.20
N ARG A 179 5.07 15.93 -3.05
CA ARG A 179 4.68 15.30 -1.79
C ARG A 179 5.41 13.98 -1.68
N ARG A 180 6.21 13.83 -0.63
CA ARG A 180 6.84 12.56 -0.26
C ARG A 180 6.08 11.93 0.88
N ILE A 181 5.86 10.62 0.79
CA ILE A 181 5.33 9.82 1.89
C ILE A 181 6.37 8.70 2.11
N ASN A 182 6.92 8.60 3.32
CA ASN A 182 8.05 7.71 3.61
C ASN A 182 9.22 7.88 2.62
N ASP A 183 9.61 9.15 2.37
CA ASP A 183 10.66 9.56 1.43
C ASP A 183 10.46 9.24 -0.06
N GLU A 184 9.36 8.58 -0.42
CA GLU A 184 9.07 8.20 -1.81
C GLU A 184 8.17 9.20 -2.54
N ILE A 185 8.36 9.31 -3.86
CA ILE A 185 7.50 10.11 -4.74
C ILE A 185 6.41 9.22 -5.33
N TYR A 186 5.19 9.53 -4.95
CA TYR A 186 4.00 8.79 -5.37
C TYR A 186 3.57 9.16 -6.79
N ARG A 187 3.09 8.17 -7.53
CA ARG A 187 2.65 8.30 -8.93
C ARG A 187 1.18 7.97 -9.07
N ARG A 188 0.48 8.75 -9.88
CA ARG A 188 -0.96 8.68 -10.10
C ARG A 188 -1.36 7.34 -10.73
N ILE A 189 -2.38 6.71 -10.14
CA ILE A 189 -3.24 5.72 -10.79
C ILE A 189 -4.49 6.44 -11.29
N ASN A 190 -5.18 7.14 -10.39
CA ASN A 190 -6.31 8.02 -10.67
C ASN A 190 -6.23 9.28 -9.79
N ASP A 191 -7.23 10.16 -9.81
CA ASP A 191 -7.16 11.43 -9.08
C ASP A 191 -7.04 11.30 -7.56
N ARG A 192 -7.41 10.15 -6.99
CA ARG A 192 -7.39 9.88 -5.54
C ARG A 192 -6.41 8.80 -5.12
N VAL A 193 -5.92 7.98 -6.05
CA VAL A 193 -5.06 6.83 -5.75
C VAL A 193 -3.71 7.02 -6.40
N PHE A 194 -2.67 6.93 -5.57
CA PHE A 194 -1.29 7.01 -5.99
C PHE A 194 -0.49 5.83 -5.46
N PHE A 195 0.61 5.50 -6.12
CA PHE A 195 1.47 4.39 -5.73
C PHE A 195 2.95 4.75 -5.69
N ALA A 196 3.70 4.03 -4.88
CA ALA A 196 5.16 4.00 -4.91
C ALA A 196 5.65 2.56 -4.73
N LEU A 197 6.80 2.23 -5.31
CA LEU A 197 7.49 0.98 -5.03
C LEU A 197 8.38 1.19 -3.82
N MET A 198 8.37 0.25 -2.88
CA MET A 198 9.17 0.35 -1.68
C MET A 198 9.99 -0.92 -1.49
N ASP A 199 11.26 -0.73 -1.13
CA ASP A 199 12.17 -1.84 -0.78
C ASP A 199 12.01 -2.26 0.68
N LYS A 200 11.40 -1.41 1.52
CA LYS A 200 11.09 -1.71 2.93
C LYS A 200 9.59 -1.74 3.16
N TYR A 201 9.23 -2.60 4.10
CA TYR A 201 7.88 -2.80 4.58
C TYR A 201 7.75 -2.11 5.94
N ARG A 202 7.18 -0.89 5.92
CA ARG A 202 7.13 0.08 7.02
C ARG A 202 8.49 0.68 7.41
#